data_AF-A0A9N9DFI3-F1
#
_entry.id   AF-A0A9N9DFI3-F1
#
_cell.length_a   1.000
_cell.length_b   1.000
_cell.length_c   1.000
_cell.angle_alpha   90.00
_cell.angle_beta   90.00
_cell.angle_gamma   90.00
#
_symmetry.space_group_name_H-M   'P 1'
#
loop_
_entity.id
_entity.type
_entity.pdbx_description
1 polymer ?
#
loop_
_entity_poly.entity_id
_entity_poly.type
_entity_poly.pdbx_seq_one_letter_code
_entity_poly.pdbx_strand_id
1 'polypeptide(L)'
;MLSDVDNPGPGFEYFLSTPCGNWNLLEYFEAWTANYGLDKANLVRRFNTQLQIVREHGTDEEKRNAMRLELQFKFVIVCYPWDFVSAWLWTSSPLQAAATHGTSSPHGYGLRLRCSQLTDFAVNFLI
;
A
#
# COMPACT_ATOMS: atom_id res chain seq x y z
N MET A 1 -10.18 5.23 -21.23
CA MET A 1 -10.15 5.44 -19.77
C MET A 1 -10.01 4.08 -19.10
N LEU A 2 -9.56 3.99 -17.85
CA LEU A 2 -9.36 2.70 -17.17
C LEU A 2 -10.64 1.85 -17.07
N SER A 3 -11.81 2.51 -17.05
CA SER A 3 -13.14 1.89 -17.13
C SER A 3 -13.39 1.06 -18.39
N ASP A 4 -12.63 1.31 -19.46
CA ASP A 4 -12.83 0.69 -20.78
C ASP A 4 -11.99 -0.58 -20.95
N VAL A 5 -11.18 -0.94 -19.95
CA VAL A 5 -10.37 -2.16 -20.00
C VAL A 5 -11.25 -3.36 -19.66
N ASP A 6 -11.47 -4.22 -20.66
CA ASP A 6 -12.18 -5.48 -20.45
C ASP A 6 -11.33 -6.44 -19.61
N ASN A 7 -11.83 -6.75 -18.41
CA ASN A 7 -11.31 -7.78 -17.53
C ASN A 7 -9.81 -7.62 -17.14
N PRO A 8 -9.46 -6.53 -16.43
CA PRO A 8 -8.07 -6.21 -16.05
C PRO A 8 -7.45 -7.17 -15.01
N GLY A 9 -8.23 -8.16 -14.57
CA GLY A 9 -7.82 -9.18 -13.63
C GLY A 9 -8.18 -8.87 -12.17
N PRO A 10 -7.96 -9.85 -11.27
CA PRO A 10 -8.33 -9.74 -9.86
C PRO A 10 -7.65 -8.54 -9.20
N GLY A 11 -8.36 -7.89 -8.28
CA GLY A 11 -7.90 -6.76 -7.47
C GLY A 11 -7.64 -5.45 -8.23
N PHE A 12 -8.00 -5.38 -9.52
CA PHE A 12 -7.97 -4.11 -10.26
C PHE A 12 -9.14 -3.19 -9.87
N GLU A 13 -10.16 -3.75 -9.20
CA GLU A 13 -11.31 -3.02 -8.67
C GLU A 13 -10.89 -1.79 -7.86
N TYR A 14 -9.78 -1.86 -7.12
CA TYR A 14 -9.23 -0.70 -6.40
C TYR A 14 -9.01 0.52 -7.31
N PHE A 15 -8.42 0.31 -8.49
CA PHE A 15 -8.15 1.40 -9.44
C PHE A 15 -9.43 1.93 -10.10
N LEU A 16 -10.50 1.13 -10.14
CA LEU A 16 -11.80 1.50 -10.70
C LEU A 16 -12.71 2.18 -9.67
N SER A 17 -12.67 1.73 -8.41
CA SER A 17 -13.51 2.23 -7.32
C SER A 17 -12.96 3.49 -6.68
N THR A 18 -11.64 3.68 -6.72
CA THR A 18 -10.96 4.80 -6.05
C THR A 18 -10.55 5.85 -7.08
N PRO A 19 -10.91 7.13 -6.90
CA PRO A 19 -10.43 8.22 -7.76
C PRO A 19 -8.90 8.25 -7.82
N CYS A 20 -8.33 8.49 -9.01
CA CYS A 20 -6.89 8.34 -9.20
C CYS A 20 -6.00 9.25 -8.34
N GLY A 21 -6.50 10.44 -7.95
CA GLY A 21 -5.82 11.32 -6.98
C GLY A 21 -5.71 10.72 -5.57
N ASN A 22 -6.60 9.80 -5.22
CA ASN A 22 -6.66 9.18 -3.89
C ASN A 22 -6.00 7.80 -3.85
N TRP A 23 -5.44 7.31 -4.95
CA TRP A 23 -4.78 6.01 -4.94
C TRP A 23 -3.64 5.99 -3.91
N ASN A 24 -3.64 4.94 -3.10
CA ASN A 24 -2.81 4.74 -1.94
C ASN A 24 -2.32 3.29 -1.90
N LEU A 25 -1.02 3.12 -1.68
CA LEU A 25 -0.41 1.79 -1.69
C LEU A 25 -0.90 0.90 -0.55
N LEU A 26 -1.16 1.47 0.64
CA LEU A 26 -1.64 0.75 1.81
C LEU A 26 -3.05 0.20 1.54
N GLU A 27 -3.97 1.04 1.08
CA GLU A 27 -5.34 0.62 0.75
C GLU A 27 -5.38 -0.40 -0.39
N TYR A 28 -4.52 -0.24 -1.40
CA TYR A 28 -4.37 -1.22 -2.47
C TYR A 28 -3.94 -2.58 -1.91
N PHE A 29 -2.93 -2.59 -1.03
CA PHE A 29 -2.49 -3.82 -0.38
C PHE A 29 -3.59 -4.43 0.47
N GLU A 30 -4.29 -3.65 1.29
CA GLU A 30 -5.42 -4.10 2.12
C GLU A 30 -6.53 -4.75 1.28
N ALA A 31 -6.91 -4.10 0.18
CA ALA A 31 -7.87 -4.66 -0.77
C ALA A 31 -7.37 -5.99 -1.36
N TRP A 32 -6.07 -6.12 -1.59
CA TRP A 32 -5.48 -7.36 -2.07
C TRP A 32 -5.45 -8.45 -1.00
N THR A 33 -5.02 -8.13 0.23
CA THR A 33 -4.95 -9.07 1.36
C THR A 33 -6.31 -9.66 1.68
N ALA A 34 -7.34 -8.82 1.72
CA ALA A 34 -8.70 -9.21 2.07
C ALA A 34 -9.28 -10.25 1.10
N ASN A 35 -8.86 -10.21 -0.17
CA ASN A 35 -9.46 -11.01 -1.23
C ASN A 35 -8.57 -12.17 -1.73
N TYR A 36 -7.23 -12.06 -1.62
CA TYR A 36 -6.30 -12.97 -2.32
C TYR A 36 -5.09 -13.45 -1.49
N GLY A 37 -4.88 -12.93 -0.27
CA GLY A 37 -3.79 -13.34 0.62
C GLY A 37 -2.41 -12.69 0.34
N LEU A 38 -1.45 -12.89 1.26
CA LEU A 38 -0.12 -12.25 1.31
C LEU A 38 1.01 -13.09 0.69
N ASP A 39 0.91 -13.44 -0.59
CA ASP A 39 2.08 -13.93 -1.31
C ASP A 39 2.84 -12.77 -1.99
N LYS A 40 4.07 -12.51 -1.51
CA LYS A 40 4.91 -11.41 -2.01
C LYS A 40 5.07 -11.43 -3.52
N ALA A 41 5.42 -12.60 -4.07
CA ALA A 41 5.73 -12.75 -5.48
C ALA A 41 4.50 -12.45 -6.35
N ASN A 42 3.33 -12.97 -5.95
CA ASN A 42 2.07 -12.70 -6.64
C ASN A 42 1.64 -11.24 -6.50
N LEU A 43 1.75 -10.62 -5.32
CA LEU A 43 1.41 -9.21 -5.14
C LEU A 43 2.30 -8.31 -6.01
N VAL A 44 3.61 -8.54 -6.00
CA VAL A 44 4.56 -7.79 -6.84
C VAL A 44 4.26 -7.97 -8.32
N ARG A 45 4.06 -9.20 -8.76
CA ARG A 45 3.76 -9.49 -10.17
C ARG A 45 2.46 -8.81 -10.59
N ARG A 46 1.41 -8.93 -9.78
CA ARG A 46 0.09 -8.38 -10.09
C ARG A 46 0.07 -6.86 -10.06
N PHE A 47 0.64 -6.24 -9.04
CA PHE A 47 0.77 -4.79 -8.97
C PHE A 47 1.49 -4.23 -10.20
N ASN A 48 2.61 -4.84 -10.60
CA ASN A 48 3.33 -4.42 -11.81
C ASN A 48 2.49 -4.58 -13.08
N THR A 49 1.78 -5.71 -13.24
CA THR A 49 0.87 -5.93 -14.39
C THR A 49 -0.24 -4.89 -14.42
N GLN A 50 -0.85 -4.57 -13.29
CA GLN A 50 -1.94 -3.61 -13.21
C GLN A 50 -1.46 -2.18 -13.50
N LEU A 51 -0.30 -1.79 -12.97
CA LEU A 51 0.31 -0.50 -13.34
C LEU A 51 0.67 -0.43 -14.83
N GLN A 52 1.03 -1.55 -15.45
CA GLN A 52 1.24 -1.59 -16.90
C GLN A 52 -0.07 -1.32 -17.66
N ILE A 53 -1.18 -1.93 -17.24
CA ILE A 53 -2.51 -1.64 -17.81
C ILE A 53 -2.84 -0.15 -17.67
N VAL A 54 -2.57 0.45 -16.51
CA VAL A 54 -2.77 1.90 -16.29
C VAL A 54 -1.88 2.74 -17.21
N ARG A 55 -0.64 2.32 -17.47
CA ARG A 55 0.25 3.02 -18.41
C ARG A 55 -0.21 2.97 -19.85
N GLU A 56 -0.80 1.85 -20.25
CA GLU A 56 -1.26 1.61 -21.63
C GLU A 56 -2.62 2.29 -21.90
N HIS A 57 -3.56 2.17 -20.97
CA HIS A 57 -4.97 2.57 -21.17
C HIS A 57 -5.43 3.77 -20.35
N GLY A 58 -4.64 4.21 -19.37
CA GLY A 58 -4.97 5.34 -18.53
C GLY A 58 -4.85 6.69 -19.25
N THR A 59 -5.47 7.69 -18.66
CA THR A 59 -5.29 9.12 -18.95
C THR A 59 -3.95 9.62 -18.41
N ASP A 60 -3.51 10.82 -18.81
CA ASP A 60 -2.24 11.39 -18.34
C ASP A 60 -2.21 11.62 -16.81
N GLU A 61 -3.37 11.84 -16.19
CA GLU A 61 -3.50 11.94 -14.74
C GLU A 61 -3.33 10.58 -14.06
N GLU A 62 -4.03 9.55 -14.55
CA GLU A 62 -3.90 8.18 -14.06
C GLU A 62 -2.45 7.67 -14.20
N LYS A 63 -1.78 7.97 -15.32
CA LYS A 63 -0.37 7.61 -15.53
C LYS A 63 0.57 8.26 -14.52
N ARG A 64 0.38 9.55 -14.23
CA ARG A 64 1.19 10.27 -13.22
C ARG A 64 0.98 9.69 -11.83
N ASN A 65 -0.27 9.39 -11.46
CA ASN A 65 -0.58 8.79 -10.17
C ASN A 65 -0.07 7.33 -10.07
N ALA A 66 -0.13 6.56 -11.15
CA ALA A 66 0.48 5.24 -11.23
C ALA A 66 2.01 5.28 -11.04
N MET A 67 2.70 6.28 -11.61
CA MET A 67 4.14 6.46 -11.41
C MET A 67 4.48 6.80 -9.95
N ARG A 68 3.65 7.62 -9.29
CA ARG A 68 3.76 7.91 -7.84
C ARG A 68 3.66 6.63 -7.01
N LEU A 69 2.64 5.80 -7.27
CA LEU A 69 2.45 4.51 -6.60
C LEU A 69 3.61 3.54 -6.83
N GLU A 70 4.12 3.46 -8.06
CA GLU A 70 5.27 2.60 -8.37
C GLU A 70 6.51 3.00 -7.57
N LEU A 71 6.77 4.30 -7.42
CA LEU A 71 7.89 4.81 -6.64
C LEU A 71 7.74 4.44 -5.16
N GLN A 72 6.54 4.63 -4.60
CA GLN A 72 6.24 4.20 -3.23
C GLN A 72 6.45 2.69 -3.05
N PHE A 73 5.97 1.89 -4.00
CA PHE A 73 6.11 0.44 -3.97
C PHE A 73 7.56 -0.03 -4.01
N LYS A 74 8.37 0.54 -4.90
CA LYS A 74 9.81 0.25 -5.00
C LYS A 74 10.53 0.61 -3.70
N PHE A 75 10.19 1.76 -3.12
CA PHE A 75 10.77 2.17 -1.84
C PHE A 75 10.43 1.18 -0.73
N VAL A 76 9.16 0.76 -0.63
CA VAL A 76 8.71 -0.20 0.38
C VAL A 76 9.43 -1.55 0.24
N ILE A 77 9.58 -2.07 -0.98
CA ILE A 77 10.20 -3.40 -1.20
C ILE A 77 11.71 -3.40 -1.01
N VAL A 78 12.39 -2.31 -1.39
CA VAL A 78 13.86 -2.22 -1.30
C VAL A 78 14.30 -1.89 0.11
N CYS A 79 13.60 -0.97 0.78
CA CYS A 79 14.03 -0.45 2.07
C CYS A 79 13.56 -1.30 3.26
N TYR A 80 12.52 -2.12 3.09
CA TYR A 80 11.94 -2.88 4.19
C TYR A 80 11.92 -4.39 3.91
N PRO A 81 12.37 -5.22 4.87
CA PRO A 81 12.16 -6.67 4.82
C PRO A 81 10.67 -7.00 4.68
N TRP A 82 10.33 -8.09 4.00
CA TRP A 82 8.93 -8.46 3.78
C TRP A 82 8.14 -8.68 5.09
N ASP A 83 8.82 -9.18 6.13
CA ASP A 83 8.24 -9.34 7.46
C ASP A 83 7.86 -7.98 8.06
N PHE A 84 8.66 -6.94 7.79
CA PHE A 84 8.36 -5.57 8.20
C PHE A 84 7.19 -4.99 7.40
N VAL A 85 7.16 -5.18 6.07
CA VAL A 85 6.04 -4.73 5.21
C VAL A 85 4.73 -5.38 5.64
N SER A 86 4.78 -6.68 5.93
CA SER A 86 3.64 -7.42 6.45
C SER A 86 3.22 -6.84 7.81
N ALA A 87 4.13 -6.75 8.78
CA ALA A 87 3.83 -6.19 10.09
C ALA A 87 3.27 -4.75 10.01
N TRP A 88 3.83 -3.91 9.13
CA TRP A 88 3.36 -2.56 8.88
C TRP A 88 1.95 -2.52 8.28
N LEU A 89 1.64 -3.42 7.35
CA LEU A 89 0.27 -3.58 6.84
C LEU A 89 -0.70 -3.96 7.95
N TRP A 90 -0.33 -4.95 8.77
CA TRP A 90 -1.17 -5.40 9.88
C TRP A 90 -1.38 -4.31 10.94
N THR A 91 -0.39 -3.46 11.22
CA THR A 91 -0.50 -2.41 12.25
C THR A 91 -1.05 -1.07 11.75
N SER A 92 -0.95 -0.80 10.45
CA SER A 92 -1.46 0.43 9.84
C SER A 92 -2.92 0.32 9.41
N SER A 93 -3.49 -0.89 9.39
CA SER A 93 -4.90 -1.08 9.05
C SER A 93 -5.84 -0.41 10.05
N PRO A 94 -6.66 0.57 9.62
CA PRO A 94 -7.63 1.22 10.50
C PRO A 94 -8.70 0.27 11.03
N LEU A 95 -8.86 -0.91 10.42
CA LEU A 95 -9.75 -1.97 10.89
C LEU A 95 -9.36 -2.56 12.27
N GLN A 96 -8.10 -2.44 12.71
CA GLN A 96 -7.67 -2.89 14.05
C GLN A 96 -7.64 -1.78 15.11
N ALA A 97 -7.66 -0.51 14.71
CA ALA A 97 -7.64 0.63 15.65
C ALA A 97 -8.87 0.67 16.59
N ALA A 98 -9.92 -0.11 16.28
CA ALA A 98 -11.10 -0.23 17.12
C ALA A 98 -11.01 -1.28 18.25
N ALA A 99 -9.94 -2.08 18.35
CA ALA A 99 -9.96 -3.28 19.21
C ALA A 99 -9.03 -3.29 20.44
N THR A 100 -8.19 -2.27 20.70
CA THR A 100 -7.27 -2.33 21.84
C THR A 100 -7.19 -1.03 22.63
N HIS A 101 -8.27 -0.73 23.36
CA HIS A 101 -8.19 0.08 24.57
C HIS A 101 -8.39 -0.82 25.80
N GLY A 102 -7.29 -1.13 26.48
CA GLY A 102 -7.21 -1.95 27.69
C GLY A 102 -6.12 -3.01 27.53
N THR A 103 -5.01 -3.03 28.25
CA THR A 103 -4.67 -2.50 29.57
C THR A 103 -3.16 -2.30 29.64
N SER A 104 -2.73 -1.32 30.44
CA SER A 104 -1.35 -1.01 30.82
C SER A 104 -0.58 -2.19 31.44
N SER A 105 0.73 -2.30 31.16
CA SER A 105 1.77 -2.38 32.21
C SER A 105 3.19 -2.21 31.59
N PRO A 106 4.12 -1.49 32.27
CA PRO A 106 5.41 -1.13 31.73
C PRO A 106 6.46 -2.19 32.08
N HIS A 107 7.36 -2.58 31.18
CA HIS A 107 8.74 -2.96 31.50
C HIS A 107 9.56 -2.95 30.22
N GLY A 108 10.68 -2.21 30.27
CA GLY A 108 11.39 -1.73 29.10
C GLY A 108 12.39 -2.69 28.50
N TYR A 109 12.68 -2.44 27.23
CA TYR A 109 14.01 -2.60 26.64
C TYR A 109 14.25 -1.40 25.73
N GLY A 110 15.28 -0.63 26.07
CA GLY A 110 15.73 0.51 25.29
C GLY A 110 16.33 0.06 23.97
N LEU A 111 15.57 0.16 22.89
CA LEU A 111 16.12 0.34 21.55
C LEU A 111 16.01 1.82 21.24
N ARG A 112 17.11 2.53 21.50
CA ARG A 112 17.32 3.92 21.10
C ARG A 112 17.50 3.97 19.57
N LEU A 113 16.46 3.61 18.83
CA LEU A 113 16.35 3.89 17.41
C LEU A 113 16.04 5.38 17.29
N ARG A 114 17.05 6.16 16.91
CA ARG A 114 16.81 7.44 16.24
C ARG A 114 16.10 7.13 14.92
N CYS A 115 14.79 6.91 14.98
CA CYS A 115 13.87 6.80 13.85
C CYS A 115 12.63 7.66 14.05
N SER A 116 12.63 8.55 15.03
CA SER A 116 11.54 9.51 15.31
C SER A 116 11.44 10.65 14.29
N GLN A 117 12.17 10.60 13.17
CA GLN A 117 12.07 11.58 12.08
C GLN A 117 11.59 10.97 10.75
N LEU A 118 11.44 9.63 10.65
CA LEU A 118 11.01 8.98 9.39
C LEU A 118 9.55 8.54 9.41
N THR A 119 8.93 8.36 10.58
CA THR A 119 7.47 8.32 10.68
C THR A 119 6.85 9.63 10.24
N ASP A 120 7.51 10.77 10.48
CA ASP A 120 7.08 12.04 9.91
C ASP A 120 7.24 12.08 8.39
N PHE A 121 8.20 11.39 7.79
CA PHE A 121 8.36 11.41 6.32
C PHE A 121 7.33 10.52 5.61
N ALA A 122 6.90 9.42 6.24
CA ALA A 122 5.82 8.57 5.73
C ALA A 122 4.44 9.21 5.92
N VAL A 123 4.24 9.99 6.99
CA VAL A 123 2.98 10.71 7.25
C VAL A 123 2.90 12.03 6.46
N ASN A 124 4.00 12.73 6.22
CA ASN A 124 4.00 14.00 5.45
C ASN A 124 3.90 13.82 3.93
N PHE A 125 3.91 12.59 3.39
CA PHE A 125 3.57 12.33 1.98
C PHE A 125 2.08 12.00 1.77
N LEU A 126 1.28 12.13 2.83
CA LEU A 126 -0.14 11.78 2.91
C LEU A 126 -1.03 12.96 3.35
N ILE A 127 -0.62 14.20 3.03
CA ILE A 127 -1.46 15.40 3.09
C ILE A 127 -1.42 16.09 1.72
#